data_AF-A0A9W4IGV2-F1
#
_entry.id   AF-A0A9W4IGV2-F1
#
_cell.length_a   1.000
_cell.length_b   1.000
_cell.length_c   1.000
_cell.angle_alpha   90.00
_cell.angle_beta   90.00
_cell.angle_gamma   90.00
#
_symmetry.space_group_name_H-M   'P 1'
#
loop_
_entity.id
_entity.type
_entity.pdbx_description
1 polymer ?
#
loop_
_entity_poly.entity_id
_entity_poly.type
_entity_poly.pdbx_seq_one_letter_code
_entity_poly.pdbx_strand_id
1 'polypeptide(L)'
;MAPSGQSWVPPNPPTGIPTTTPAIPPTRSVPARRYGKIQDEGAIRQRWLEDPTDTTCQIQPSTLAVADLINARWYVRTSKHNIPFQVAENAFALGYANEAVYNQTLTHNYAEGDLGLAGCENVYDILVGKGLIIAEGMFRSDGPQFSHIARAHLQEVSEPRSLRHFYVCDIVNIDTRNFVQEVLYSSRNDLTWPPVCAAPRIWQYNTPEYQGLLGTRVGKCAVYLVLEIFPRGTYYISRIVTWDQSCALEIRFDIEPIPGSSVDAA
;
A
#
# COMPACT_ATOMS: atom_id res chain seq x y z
N MET A 1 2.11 12.21 -39.03
CA MET A 1 1.07 11.45 -38.32
C MET A 1 1.06 11.94 -36.88
N ALA A 2 0.02 12.66 -36.48
CA ALA A 2 -0.12 13.13 -35.10
C ALA A 2 -0.65 11.97 -34.23
N PRO A 3 -0.13 11.75 -33.01
CA PRO A 3 -0.71 10.74 -32.13
C PRO A 3 -2.05 11.26 -31.61
N SER A 4 -3.08 10.43 -31.76
CA SER A 4 -4.42 10.65 -31.24
C SER A 4 -4.36 10.85 -29.72
N GLY A 5 -4.69 12.06 -29.27
CA GLY A 5 -4.89 12.34 -27.85
C GLY A 5 -6.10 11.56 -27.33
N GLN A 6 -5.85 10.45 -26.65
CA GLN A 6 -6.84 9.89 -25.74
C GLN A 6 -6.86 10.78 -24.50
N SER A 7 -7.81 11.73 -24.51
CA SER A 7 -8.25 12.41 -23.30
C SER A 7 -8.79 11.34 -22.36
N TRP A 8 -8.09 11.13 -21.24
CA TRP A 8 -8.62 10.34 -20.14
C TRP A 8 -9.80 11.12 -19.55
N VAL A 9 -11.00 10.60 -19.76
CA VAL A 9 -12.20 11.00 -19.03
C VAL A 9 -12.42 9.90 -18.00
N PRO A 10 -12.33 10.18 -16.69
CA PRO A 10 -12.66 9.17 -15.71
C PRO A 10 -14.13 8.75 -15.93
N PRO A 11 -14.44 7.45 -15.97
CA PRO A 11 -15.84 7.02 -15.88
C PRO A 11 -16.45 7.62 -14.61
N ASN A 12 -17.76 7.90 -14.64
CA ASN A 12 -18.49 8.43 -13.49
C ASN A 12 -18.03 7.68 -12.22
N PRO A 13 -17.57 8.40 -11.18
CA PRO A 13 -17.07 7.75 -9.99
C PRO A 13 -18.12 6.77 -9.45
N PRO A 14 -17.70 5.54 -9.07
CA PRO A 14 -18.63 4.54 -8.57
C PRO A 14 -19.34 5.07 -7.33
N THR A 15 -20.60 4.66 -7.14
CA THR A 15 -21.40 5.01 -5.96
C THR A 15 -20.90 4.22 -4.76
N GLY A 16 -19.73 4.60 -4.24
CA GLY A 16 -19.06 3.96 -3.11
C GLY A 16 -17.92 3.02 -3.51
N ILE A 17 -17.21 2.55 -2.48
CA ILE A 17 -16.02 1.71 -2.60
C ILE A 17 -16.42 0.32 -3.13
N PRO A 18 -15.73 -0.23 -4.15
CA PRO A 18 -15.98 -1.58 -4.62
C PRO A 18 -15.87 -2.60 -3.48
N THR A 19 -16.97 -3.30 -3.21
CA THR A 19 -17.05 -4.35 -2.17
C THR A 19 -17.12 -5.76 -2.75
N THR A 20 -17.29 -5.87 -4.08
CA THR A 20 -17.52 -7.14 -4.77
C THR A 20 -16.23 -7.90 -5.03
N THR A 21 -16.26 -9.21 -4.74
CA THR A 21 -15.20 -10.14 -5.14
C THR A 21 -15.13 -10.26 -6.66
N PRO A 22 -13.93 -10.25 -7.27
CA PRO A 22 -13.77 -10.49 -8.70
C PRO A 22 -14.37 -11.84 -9.11
N ALA A 23 -14.95 -11.92 -10.31
CA ALA A 23 -15.54 -13.17 -10.80
C ALA A 23 -14.48 -14.21 -11.25
N ILE A 24 -13.27 -13.74 -11.58
CA ILE A 24 -12.21 -14.56 -12.18
C ILE A 24 -11.02 -14.58 -11.21
N PRO A 25 -10.51 -15.77 -10.83
CA PRO A 25 -9.34 -15.87 -9.97
C PRO A 25 -8.08 -15.34 -10.65
N PRO A 26 -7.10 -14.86 -9.87
CA PRO A 26 -5.83 -14.37 -10.39
C PRO A 26 -5.10 -15.44 -11.23
N THR A 27 -4.54 -15.04 -12.37
CA THR A 27 -3.80 -15.94 -13.26
C THR A 27 -2.46 -16.35 -12.64
N ARG A 28 -2.26 -17.65 -12.43
CA ARG A 28 -1.02 -18.23 -11.88
C ARG A 28 -0.07 -18.64 -13.01
N SER A 29 0.64 -17.68 -13.59
CA SER A 29 1.76 -17.93 -14.51
C SER A 29 3.07 -17.48 -13.87
N VAL A 30 4.21 -18.02 -14.31
CA VAL A 30 5.53 -17.54 -13.85
C VAL A 30 5.95 -16.37 -14.75
N PRO A 31 6.10 -15.15 -14.24
CA PRO A 31 6.45 -14.00 -15.07
C PRO A 31 7.90 -14.08 -15.54
N ALA A 32 8.19 -13.43 -16.67
CA ALA A 32 9.56 -13.32 -17.17
C ALA A 32 10.47 -12.64 -16.13
N ARG A 33 11.66 -13.17 -15.90
CA ARG A 33 12.61 -12.62 -14.93
C ARG A 33 13.35 -11.41 -15.52
N ARG A 34 12.85 -10.19 -15.28
CA ARG A 34 13.38 -8.94 -15.85
C ARG A 34 14.21 -8.13 -14.85
N TYR A 35 13.91 -8.21 -13.55
CA TYR A 35 14.49 -7.32 -12.52
C TYR A 35 15.34 -8.05 -11.47
N GLY A 36 15.67 -9.33 -11.69
CA GLY A 36 16.58 -10.08 -10.83
C GLY A 36 16.06 -10.21 -9.40
N LYS A 37 16.94 -9.97 -8.41
CA LYS A 37 16.67 -10.25 -7.00
C LYS A 37 15.43 -9.53 -6.46
N ILE A 38 15.18 -8.28 -6.85
CA ILE A 38 14.01 -7.54 -6.35
C ILE A 38 12.70 -8.18 -6.82
N GLN A 39 12.66 -8.67 -8.06
CA GLN A 39 11.52 -9.41 -8.57
C GLN A 39 11.34 -10.75 -7.86
N ASP A 40 12.43 -11.50 -7.66
CA ASP A 40 12.36 -12.79 -6.96
C ASP A 40 11.82 -12.62 -5.53
N GLU A 41 12.29 -11.57 -4.85
CA GLU A 41 11.84 -11.16 -3.53
C GLU A 41 10.35 -10.77 -3.51
N GLY A 42 9.86 -10.07 -4.52
CA GLY A 42 8.43 -9.77 -4.63
C GLY A 42 7.57 -10.96 -5.02
N ALA A 43 8.10 -11.90 -5.82
CA ALA A 43 7.41 -13.16 -6.14
C ALA A 43 7.20 -14.03 -4.90
N ILE A 44 8.16 -14.07 -3.98
CA ILE A 44 8.00 -14.71 -2.66
C ILE A 44 6.83 -14.07 -1.88
N ARG A 45 6.78 -12.73 -1.86
CA ARG A 45 5.73 -11.98 -1.14
C ARG A 45 4.35 -12.12 -1.75
N GLN A 46 4.27 -12.15 -3.08
CA GLN A 46 3.05 -12.48 -3.80
C GLN A 46 2.55 -13.88 -3.39
N ARG A 47 3.44 -14.88 -3.35
CA ARG A 47 3.11 -16.23 -2.90
C ARG A 47 2.59 -16.26 -1.46
N TRP A 48 3.20 -15.49 -0.55
CA TRP A 48 2.73 -15.42 0.84
C TRP A 48 1.28 -14.95 0.99
N LEU A 49 0.82 -14.06 0.10
CA LEU A 49 -0.58 -13.61 0.09
C LEU A 49 -1.53 -14.70 -0.39
N GLU A 50 -1.10 -15.50 -1.36
CA GLU A 50 -1.94 -16.45 -2.09
C GLU A 50 -1.98 -17.85 -1.49
N ASP A 51 -0.87 -18.29 -0.91
CA ASP A 51 -0.68 -19.65 -0.43
C ASP A 51 -0.72 -19.70 1.10
N PRO A 52 -1.85 -20.12 1.71
CA PRO A 52 -1.94 -20.26 3.16
C PRO A 52 -1.01 -21.34 3.72
N THR A 53 -0.50 -22.24 2.88
CA THR A 53 0.37 -23.36 3.26
C THR A 53 1.85 -23.03 3.15
N ASP A 54 2.22 -21.85 2.64
CA ASP A 54 3.62 -21.45 2.50
C ASP A 54 4.29 -21.31 3.87
N THR A 55 5.22 -22.20 4.17
CA THR A 55 5.95 -22.26 5.45
C THR A 55 7.08 -21.24 5.54
N THR A 56 7.41 -20.56 4.44
CA THR A 56 8.44 -19.51 4.41
C THR A 56 7.92 -18.16 4.90
N CYS A 57 6.59 -17.97 4.95
CA CYS A 57 5.99 -16.75 5.46
C CYS A 57 6.06 -16.72 6.99
N GLN A 58 6.81 -15.75 7.52
CA GLN A 58 7.00 -15.55 8.96
C GLN A 58 6.09 -14.45 9.53
N ILE A 59 5.28 -13.80 8.69
CA ILE A 59 4.39 -12.72 9.12
C ILE A 59 3.18 -13.33 9.80
N GLN A 60 2.89 -12.87 11.01
CA GLN A 60 1.77 -13.32 11.83
C GLN A 60 0.86 -12.13 12.14
N PRO A 61 -0.47 -12.32 12.21
CA PRO A 61 -1.38 -11.25 12.62
C PRO A 61 -1.01 -10.69 14.00
N SER A 62 -0.87 -9.37 14.06
CA SER A 62 -0.59 -8.63 15.27
C SER A 62 -1.88 -8.30 16.01
N THR A 63 -1.79 -8.30 17.34
CA THR A 63 -2.89 -7.87 18.23
C THR A 63 -2.70 -6.45 18.74
N LEU A 64 -1.65 -5.74 18.31
CA LEU A 64 -1.32 -4.40 18.78
C LEU A 64 -2.49 -3.43 18.61
N ALA A 65 -2.96 -2.83 19.70
CA ALA A 65 -3.99 -1.79 19.70
C ALA A 65 -3.38 -0.40 19.98
N VAL A 66 -4.14 0.66 19.67
CA VAL A 66 -3.73 2.04 20.01
C VAL A 66 -3.53 2.22 21.51
N ALA A 67 -4.33 1.54 22.34
CA ALA A 67 -4.16 1.54 23.78
C ALA A 67 -2.80 1.00 24.23
N ASP A 68 -2.25 -0.02 23.55
CA ASP A 68 -0.93 -0.57 23.86
C ASP A 68 0.17 0.44 23.56
N LEU A 69 0.04 1.20 22.46
CA LEU A 69 0.96 2.28 22.10
C LEU A 69 0.96 3.38 23.18
N ILE A 70 -0.23 3.82 23.61
CA ILE A 70 -0.38 4.82 24.67
C ILE A 70 0.24 4.32 25.98
N ASN A 71 -0.01 3.06 26.35
CA ASN A 71 0.58 2.44 27.54
C ASN A 71 2.11 2.35 27.45
N ALA A 72 2.63 2.11 26.25
CA ALA A 72 4.06 2.15 25.93
C ALA A 72 4.60 3.58 25.71
N ARG A 73 3.84 4.61 26.12
CA ARG A 73 4.23 6.03 26.08
C ARG A 73 4.50 6.59 24.68
N TRP A 74 3.92 5.98 23.65
CA TRP A 74 3.87 6.62 22.34
C TRP A 74 2.98 7.85 22.38
N TYR A 75 3.43 8.92 21.75
CA TYR A 75 2.58 10.06 21.45
C TYR A 75 1.63 9.69 20.33
N VAL A 76 0.33 9.80 20.56
CA VAL A 76 -0.71 9.57 19.55
C VAL A 76 -1.64 10.77 19.54
N ARG A 77 -1.73 11.47 18.40
CA ARG A 77 -2.66 12.58 18.20
C ARG A 77 -3.48 12.34 16.95
N THR A 78 -4.80 12.38 17.11
CA THR A 78 -5.75 12.16 16.02
C THR A 78 -6.59 13.41 15.78
N SER A 79 -6.81 13.75 14.51
CA SER A 79 -7.72 14.81 14.05
C SER A 79 -8.47 14.39 12.79
N LYS A 80 -9.56 15.09 12.47
CA LYS A 80 -10.35 14.87 11.26
C LYS A 80 -9.79 15.66 10.09
N HIS A 81 -9.55 15.00 8.96
CA HIS A 81 -8.92 15.59 7.77
C HIS A 81 -9.60 15.14 6.46
N ASN A 82 -9.46 15.96 5.42
CA ASN A 82 -9.75 15.58 4.05
C ASN A 82 -8.64 14.64 3.55
N ILE A 83 -8.91 13.90 2.46
CA ILE A 83 -7.86 13.15 1.75
C ILE A 83 -6.79 14.13 1.22
N PRO A 84 -5.48 13.83 1.37
CA PRO A 84 -4.40 14.71 0.92
C PRO A 84 -4.48 14.96 -0.59
N PHE A 85 -4.16 16.19 -1.01
CA PHE A 85 -4.32 16.62 -2.40
C PHE A 85 -3.55 15.73 -3.39
N GLN A 86 -2.44 15.13 -2.93
CA GLN A 86 -1.54 14.29 -3.74
C GLN A 86 -2.25 13.06 -4.32
N VAL A 87 -3.25 12.55 -3.60
CA VAL A 87 -3.97 11.31 -3.93
C VAL A 87 -5.48 11.52 -4.06
N ALA A 88 -5.96 12.75 -3.81
CA ALA A 88 -7.37 13.10 -3.74
C ALA A 88 -8.15 12.74 -5.01
N GLU A 89 -7.69 13.18 -6.19
CA GLU A 89 -8.38 12.89 -7.46
C GLU A 89 -8.55 11.37 -7.67
N ASN A 90 -7.48 10.62 -7.40
CA ASN A 90 -7.46 9.18 -7.55
C ASN A 90 -8.38 8.47 -6.53
N ALA A 91 -8.42 8.94 -5.28
CA ALA A 91 -9.30 8.41 -4.26
C ALA A 91 -10.78 8.74 -4.54
N PHE A 92 -11.10 9.96 -4.97
CA PHE A 92 -12.47 10.34 -5.31
C PHE A 92 -13.00 9.55 -6.50
N ALA A 93 -12.14 9.27 -7.48
CA ALA A 93 -12.48 8.38 -8.60
C ALA A 93 -12.81 6.94 -8.18
N LEU A 94 -12.45 6.53 -6.95
CA LEU A 94 -12.79 5.22 -6.35
C LEU A 94 -14.00 5.30 -5.40
N GLY A 95 -14.66 6.45 -5.30
CA GLY A 95 -15.86 6.64 -4.50
C GLY A 95 -15.62 7.04 -3.03
N TYR A 96 -14.41 7.49 -2.69
CA TYR A 96 -14.13 8.10 -1.38
C TYR A 96 -14.68 9.52 -1.31
N ALA A 97 -15.09 9.95 -0.11
CA ALA A 97 -15.71 11.25 0.12
C ALA A 97 -14.67 12.38 0.09
N ASN A 98 -15.05 13.52 -0.50
CA ASN A 98 -14.29 14.76 -0.41
C ASN A 98 -14.74 15.58 0.81
N GLU A 99 -14.58 14.99 1.99
CA GLU A 99 -14.99 15.57 3.26
C GLU A 99 -13.97 15.28 4.35
N ALA A 100 -13.95 16.12 5.40
CA ALA A 100 -13.05 15.96 6.53
C ALA A 100 -13.56 14.90 7.51
N VAL A 101 -13.72 13.66 7.04
CA VAL A 101 -14.30 12.54 7.79
C VAL A 101 -13.27 11.50 8.23
N TYR A 102 -12.06 11.58 7.69
CA TYR A 102 -10.98 10.62 7.91
C TYR A 102 -10.18 10.96 9.17
N ASN A 103 -9.72 9.95 9.90
CA ASN A 103 -8.84 10.17 11.05
C ASN A 103 -7.40 10.23 10.54
N GLN A 104 -6.78 11.40 10.60
CA GLN A 104 -5.33 11.52 10.49
C GLN A 104 -4.72 11.40 11.88
N THR A 105 -3.78 10.48 12.02
CA THR A 105 -3.14 10.18 13.29
C THR A 105 -1.62 10.27 13.15
N LEU A 106 -1.04 11.18 13.92
CA LEU A 106 0.40 11.24 14.16
C LEU A 106 0.74 10.35 15.35
N THR A 107 1.49 9.29 15.09
CA THR A 107 2.03 8.37 16.10
C THR A 107 3.54 8.49 16.13
N HIS A 108 4.08 8.86 17.29
CA HIS A 108 5.48 9.22 17.42
C HIS A 108 6.07 8.72 18.74
N ASN A 109 7.30 8.22 18.69
CA ASN A 109 8.14 8.05 19.87
C ASN A 109 9.61 8.24 19.50
N TYR A 110 10.49 8.16 20.50
CA TYR A 110 11.93 8.07 20.30
C TYR A 110 12.39 6.65 20.63
N ALA A 111 13.32 6.14 19.84
CA ALA A 111 13.96 4.85 20.05
C ALA A 111 14.72 4.84 21.38
N GLU A 112 14.54 3.78 22.18
CA GLU A 112 15.16 3.61 23.50
C GLU A 112 16.37 2.66 23.47
N GLY A 113 16.72 2.13 22.29
CA GLY A 113 17.71 1.07 22.09
C GLY A 113 19.18 1.49 22.19
N ASP A 114 20.05 0.72 21.54
CA ASP A 114 21.52 0.86 21.59
C ASP A 114 22.00 2.30 21.27
N LEU A 115 23.19 2.65 21.74
CA LEU A 115 23.81 3.99 21.63
C LEU A 115 23.82 4.62 20.22
N GLY A 116 23.61 3.84 19.15
CA GLY A 116 23.51 4.34 17.77
C GLY A 116 22.09 4.64 17.27
N LEU A 117 21.07 4.22 18.01
CA LEU A 117 19.65 4.43 17.69
C LEU A 117 18.91 5.22 18.77
N ALA A 118 19.44 5.28 19.99
CA ALA A 118 18.84 6.03 21.10
C ALA A 118 18.55 7.48 20.69
N GLY A 119 17.30 7.90 20.86
CA GLY A 119 16.85 9.24 20.51
C GLY A 119 16.56 9.46 19.01
N CYS A 120 16.73 8.45 18.15
CA CYS A 120 16.18 8.52 16.80
C CYS A 120 14.64 8.47 16.86
N GLU A 121 13.99 9.22 15.98
CA GLU A 121 12.53 9.29 15.93
C GLU A 121 11.94 8.00 15.32
N ASN A 122 10.74 7.62 15.75
CA ASN A 122 9.85 6.80 14.92
C ASN A 122 8.60 7.61 14.69
N VAL A 123 8.22 7.81 13.43
CA VAL A 123 7.10 8.66 13.05
C VAL A 123 6.21 7.92 12.06
N TYR A 124 4.93 7.85 12.41
CA TYR A 124 3.88 7.36 11.53
C TYR A 124 2.81 8.44 11.43
N ASP A 125 2.65 9.01 10.24
CA ASP A 125 1.55 9.91 9.92
C ASP A 125 0.62 9.18 8.96
N ILE A 126 -0.54 8.77 9.48
CA ILE A 126 -1.45 7.86 8.79
C ILE A 126 -2.85 8.45 8.83
N LEU A 127 -3.45 8.60 7.66
CA LEU A 127 -4.87 8.87 7.51
C LEU A 127 -5.63 7.57 7.26
N VAL A 128 -6.65 7.31 8.07
CA VAL A 128 -7.48 6.10 8.00
C VAL A 128 -8.96 6.45 7.82
N GLY A 129 -9.64 5.60 7.06
CA GLY A 129 -11.10 5.58 6.93
C GLY A 129 -11.58 4.20 6.53
N LYS A 130 -12.91 4.01 6.46
CA LYS A 130 -13.48 2.73 6.04
C LYS A 130 -12.90 2.33 4.67
N GLY A 131 -12.19 1.21 4.64
CA GLY A 131 -11.56 0.68 3.44
C GLY A 131 -10.31 1.43 2.94
N LEU A 132 -9.78 2.39 3.68
CA LEU A 132 -8.69 3.27 3.22
C LEU A 132 -7.62 3.46 4.28
N ILE A 133 -6.37 3.30 3.86
CA ILE A 133 -5.19 3.77 4.60
C ILE A 133 -4.36 4.64 3.65
N ILE A 134 -3.92 5.81 4.11
CA ILE A 134 -2.98 6.69 3.44
C ILE A 134 -1.83 6.94 4.41
N ALA A 135 -0.61 6.58 4.01
CA ALA A 135 0.59 6.88 4.78
C ALA A 135 1.27 8.13 4.20
N GLU A 136 1.29 9.21 4.98
CA GLU A 136 2.04 10.43 4.66
C GLU A 136 3.44 10.42 5.29
N GLY A 137 3.64 9.62 6.35
CA GLY A 137 4.94 9.44 7.01
C GLY A 137 5.13 8.02 7.52
N MET A 138 6.28 7.41 7.21
CA MET A 138 6.67 6.07 7.66
C MET A 138 8.16 6.00 7.97
N PHE A 139 8.53 6.44 9.17
CA PHE A 139 9.91 6.39 9.64
C PHE A 139 10.02 5.50 10.88
N ARG A 140 10.96 4.55 10.83
CA ARG A 140 11.15 3.54 11.88
C ARG A 140 12.63 3.25 12.10
N SER A 141 13.13 3.62 13.26
CA SER A 141 14.40 3.19 13.82
C SER A 141 14.26 1.88 14.62
N ASP A 142 13.22 1.74 15.45
CA ASP A 142 12.93 0.55 16.25
C ASP A 142 11.42 0.33 16.46
N GLY A 143 11.02 -0.51 17.43
CA GLY A 143 9.61 -0.66 17.80
C GLY A 143 8.74 -1.43 16.78
N PRO A 144 7.40 -1.29 16.85
CA PRO A 144 6.47 -1.98 15.97
C PRO A 144 6.66 -1.64 14.49
N GLN A 145 6.28 -2.55 13.59
CA GLN A 145 6.30 -2.31 12.15
C GLN A 145 5.16 -1.38 11.74
N PHE A 146 5.30 -0.68 10.60
CA PHE A 146 4.23 0.15 10.02
C PHE A 146 2.91 -0.61 9.92
N SER A 147 2.93 -1.88 9.47
CA SER A 147 1.73 -2.70 9.31
C SER A 147 0.95 -2.88 10.62
N HIS A 148 1.65 -2.98 11.75
CA HIS A 148 1.04 -3.08 13.08
C HIS A 148 0.37 -1.77 13.48
N ILE A 149 1.06 -0.65 13.30
CA ILE A 149 0.55 0.70 13.61
C ILE A 149 -0.65 1.03 12.74
N ALA A 150 -0.56 0.81 11.43
CA ALA A 150 -1.63 1.09 10.48
C ALA A 150 -2.88 0.23 10.75
N ARG A 151 -2.71 -1.06 11.07
CA ARG A 151 -3.81 -1.94 11.47
C ARG A 151 -4.50 -1.45 12.75
N ALA A 152 -3.72 -1.05 13.76
CA ALA A 152 -4.23 -0.55 15.02
C ALA A 152 -5.11 0.69 14.82
N HIS A 153 -4.66 1.66 14.01
CA HIS A 153 -5.45 2.86 13.70
C HIS A 153 -6.68 2.57 12.85
N LEU A 154 -6.58 1.66 11.88
CA LEU A 154 -7.75 1.26 11.07
C LEU A 154 -8.85 0.64 11.97
N GLN A 155 -8.45 -0.13 12.98
CA GLN A 155 -9.36 -0.77 13.93
C GLN A 155 -10.18 0.23 14.76
N GLU A 156 -9.65 1.43 15.03
CA GLU A 156 -10.37 2.49 15.75
C GLU A 156 -11.49 3.14 14.93
N VAL A 157 -11.46 3.01 13.59
CA VAL A 157 -12.43 3.65 12.69
C VAL A 157 -13.35 2.68 11.96
N SER A 158 -12.91 1.44 11.73
CA SER A 158 -13.66 0.44 10.98
C SER A 158 -13.12 -0.96 11.23
N GLU A 159 -13.87 -1.98 10.81
CA GLU A 159 -13.33 -3.34 10.77
C GLU A 159 -12.10 -3.38 9.85
N PRO A 160 -10.94 -3.91 10.31
CA PRO A 160 -9.73 -3.93 9.51
C PRO A 160 -9.90 -4.62 8.14
N ARG A 161 -10.73 -5.68 8.09
CA ARG A 161 -11.06 -6.41 6.85
C ARG A 161 -11.82 -5.57 5.81
N SER A 162 -12.26 -4.37 6.16
CA SER A 162 -12.83 -3.42 5.21
C SER A 162 -11.78 -2.84 4.24
N LEU A 163 -10.48 -2.95 4.53
CA LEU A 163 -9.40 -2.36 3.72
C LEU A 163 -9.52 -2.76 2.24
N ARG A 164 -9.47 -1.77 1.34
CA ARG A 164 -9.47 -1.94 -0.12
C ARG A 164 -8.35 -1.20 -0.81
N HIS A 165 -7.94 -0.05 -0.29
CA HIS A 165 -6.86 0.73 -0.89
C HIS A 165 -5.86 1.19 0.16
N PHE A 166 -4.58 1.02 -0.15
CA PHE A 166 -3.47 1.53 0.63
C PHE A 166 -2.63 2.48 -0.23
N TYR A 167 -2.49 3.72 0.21
CA TYR A 167 -1.69 4.74 -0.44
C TYR A 167 -0.43 5.04 0.37
N VAL A 168 0.65 5.33 -0.32
CA VAL A 168 1.86 5.91 0.26
C VAL A 168 2.19 7.18 -0.49
N CYS A 169 2.23 8.28 0.25
CA CYS A 169 2.50 9.60 -0.28
C CYS A 169 4.00 9.93 -0.25
N ASP A 170 4.45 10.78 -1.16
CA ASP A 170 5.78 11.42 -1.18
C ASP A 170 6.93 10.45 -0.86
N ILE A 171 7.09 9.43 -1.70
CA ILE A 171 8.04 8.34 -1.42
C ILE A 171 9.49 8.84 -1.57
N VAL A 172 10.10 9.12 -0.41
CA VAL A 172 11.53 9.45 -0.28
C VAL A 172 12.42 8.23 -0.05
N ASN A 173 11.85 7.05 0.19
CA ASN A 173 12.62 5.82 0.39
C ASN A 173 13.43 5.47 -0.87
N ILE A 174 14.76 5.57 -0.78
CA ILE A 174 15.68 5.46 -1.93
C ILE A 174 15.53 4.12 -2.68
N ASP A 175 15.34 3.00 -1.96
CA ASP A 175 15.17 1.68 -2.59
C ASP A 175 13.93 1.64 -3.50
N THR A 176 12.79 2.09 -2.97
CA THR A 176 11.53 2.13 -3.73
C THR A 176 11.59 3.18 -4.83
N ARG A 177 12.05 4.39 -4.50
CA ARG A 177 12.14 5.51 -5.43
C ARG A 177 13.04 5.18 -6.61
N ASN A 178 14.24 4.68 -6.40
CA ASN A 178 15.17 4.35 -7.48
C ASN A 178 14.62 3.22 -8.36
N PHE A 179 14.01 2.20 -7.75
CA PHE A 179 13.39 1.13 -8.54
C PHE A 179 12.29 1.68 -9.46
N VAL A 180 11.42 2.56 -8.96
CA VAL A 180 10.37 3.13 -9.81
C VAL A 180 10.97 4.09 -10.85
N GLN A 181 11.70 5.12 -10.41
CA GLN A 181 12.13 6.23 -11.27
C GLN A 181 13.22 5.82 -12.28
N GLU A 182 14.15 4.95 -11.90
CA GLU A 182 15.32 4.62 -12.72
C GLU A 182 15.18 3.25 -13.43
N VAL A 183 14.43 2.31 -12.86
CA VAL A 183 14.30 0.95 -13.41
C VAL A 183 12.96 0.75 -14.13
N LEU A 184 11.83 1.08 -13.51
CA LEU A 184 10.52 0.93 -14.14
C LEU A 184 10.28 2.01 -15.20
N TYR A 185 10.52 3.27 -14.88
CA TYR A 185 10.35 4.39 -15.80
C TYR A 185 11.62 4.65 -16.62
N SER A 186 12.06 3.59 -17.32
CA SER A 186 13.26 3.60 -18.16
C SER A 186 12.93 3.28 -19.62
N SER A 187 13.86 3.63 -20.51
CA SER A 187 13.78 3.29 -21.94
C SER A 187 13.63 1.79 -22.20
N ARG A 188 14.07 0.92 -21.27
CA ARG A 188 13.86 -0.54 -21.35
C ARG A 188 12.37 -0.94 -21.31
N ASN A 189 11.52 -0.09 -20.73
CA ASN A 189 10.08 -0.31 -20.64
C ASN A 189 9.30 0.70 -21.50
N ASP A 190 9.98 1.45 -22.37
CA ASP A 190 9.41 2.54 -23.16
C ASP A 190 8.75 3.63 -22.30
N LEU A 191 9.38 3.94 -21.17
CA LEU A 191 8.92 4.91 -20.19
C LEU A 191 10.02 5.90 -19.80
N THR A 192 9.61 7.04 -19.25
CA THR A 192 10.50 8.07 -18.71
C THR A 192 9.96 8.57 -17.39
N TRP A 193 10.86 8.98 -16.48
CA TRP A 193 10.51 9.72 -15.28
C TRP A 193 10.95 11.19 -15.38
N PRO A 194 10.10 12.16 -15.00
CA PRO A 194 8.68 12.02 -14.68
C PRO A 194 7.87 11.46 -15.88
N PRO A 195 6.71 10.83 -15.62
CA PRO A 195 5.85 10.31 -16.68
C PRO A 195 5.42 11.43 -17.65
N VAL A 196 5.49 11.17 -18.96
CA VAL A 196 4.99 12.12 -19.98
C VAL A 196 3.47 12.31 -19.88
N CYS A 197 2.77 11.24 -19.48
CA CYS A 197 1.34 11.25 -19.25
C CYS A 197 1.09 11.41 -17.75
N ALA A 198 0.28 12.41 -17.38
CA ALA A 198 -0.15 12.61 -15.99
C ALA A 198 -1.09 11.49 -15.48
N ALA A 199 -1.61 10.65 -16.37
CA ALA A 199 -2.48 9.55 -15.97
C ALA A 199 -1.71 8.51 -15.13
N PRO A 200 -2.28 8.04 -14.01
CA PRO A 200 -1.64 7.02 -13.20
C PRO A 200 -1.34 5.74 -13.98
N ARG A 201 -0.14 5.20 -13.79
CA ARG A 201 0.30 3.96 -14.43
C ARG A 201 -0.13 2.76 -13.59
N ILE A 202 -0.83 1.82 -14.23
CA ILE A 202 -1.26 0.58 -13.57
C ILE A 202 -0.28 -0.54 -13.91
N TRP A 203 0.25 -1.18 -12.88
CA TRP A 203 1.06 -2.39 -12.94
C TRP A 203 0.17 -3.58 -12.60
N GLN A 204 -0.13 -4.38 -13.62
CA GLN A 204 -1.07 -5.49 -13.50
C GLN A 204 -0.50 -6.59 -12.61
N TYR A 205 -1.38 -7.27 -11.90
CA TYR A 205 -1.03 -8.41 -11.08
C TYR A 205 -0.22 -9.45 -11.88
N ASN A 206 0.79 -10.02 -11.21
CA ASN A 206 1.64 -11.08 -11.74
C ASN A 206 2.38 -10.72 -13.04
N THR A 207 2.74 -9.44 -13.22
CA THR A 207 3.77 -9.04 -14.19
C THR A 207 5.14 -8.92 -13.52
N PRO A 208 6.24 -8.88 -14.30
CA PRO A 208 7.57 -8.67 -13.74
C PRO A 208 7.70 -7.35 -12.95
N GLU A 209 7.03 -6.29 -13.41
CA GLU A 209 7.04 -4.96 -12.79
C GLU A 209 6.30 -4.97 -11.47
N TYR A 210 5.12 -5.62 -11.44
CA TYR A 210 4.35 -5.83 -10.22
C TYR A 210 5.16 -6.58 -9.16
N GLN A 211 5.81 -7.68 -9.55
CA GLN A 211 6.69 -8.42 -8.64
C GLN A 211 7.89 -7.57 -8.21
N GLY A 212 8.48 -6.80 -9.12
CA GLY A 212 9.53 -5.84 -8.76
C GLY A 212 9.07 -4.85 -7.69
N LEU A 213 7.87 -4.28 -7.83
CA LEU A 213 7.29 -3.33 -6.88
C LEU A 213 7.06 -3.98 -5.51
N LEU A 214 6.54 -5.21 -5.46
CA LEU A 214 6.40 -5.94 -4.20
C LEU A 214 7.74 -6.27 -3.52
N GLY A 215 8.83 -6.29 -4.29
CA GLY A 215 10.19 -6.46 -3.78
C GLY A 215 10.79 -5.21 -3.13
N THR A 216 10.28 -4.02 -3.46
CA THR A 216 10.72 -2.74 -2.87
C THR A 216 10.32 -2.60 -1.42
N ARG A 217 11.01 -1.75 -0.63
CA ARG A 217 10.65 -1.50 0.78
C ARG A 217 9.18 -1.15 1.00
N VAL A 218 8.60 -0.25 0.20
CA VAL A 218 7.18 0.10 0.33
C VAL A 218 6.28 -1.07 -0.06
N GLY A 219 6.63 -1.84 -1.09
CA GLY A 219 5.93 -3.08 -1.45
C GLY A 219 5.90 -4.11 -0.32
N LYS A 220 7.00 -4.25 0.44
CA LYS A 220 7.04 -5.12 1.63
C LYS A 220 6.03 -4.66 2.68
N CYS A 221 5.97 -3.35 2.95
CA CYS A 221 5.01 -2.77 3.89
C CYS A 221 3.56 -3.08 3.47
N ALA A 222 3.23 -2.92 2.19
CA ALA A 222 1.90 -3.23 1.67
C ALA A 222 1.55 -4.72 1.84
N VAL A 223 2.46 -5.63 1.48
CA VAL A 223 2.23 -7.08 1.66
C VAL A 223 2.04 -7.41 3.14
N TYR A 224 2.88 -6.87 4.03
CA TYR A 224 2.79 -7.17 5.45
C TYR A 224 1.48 -6.64 6.02
N LEU A 225 1.04 -5.45 5.63
CA LEU A 225 -0.26 -4.91 6.01
C LEU A 225 -1.42 -5.85 5.62
N VAL A 226 -1.40 -6.40 4.40
CA VAL A 226 -2.44 -7.35 3.95
C VAL A 226 -2.38 -8.65 4.78
N LEU A 227 -1.19 -9.21 5.00
CA LEU A 227 -0.99 -10.44 5.79
C LEU A 227 -1.39 -10.28 7.27
N GLU A 228 -1.32 -9.06 7.80
CA GLU A 228 -1.67 -8.72 9.18
C GLU A 228 -3.19 -8.54 9.36
N ILE A 229 -3.89 -8.10 8.31
CA ILE A 229 -5.34 -7.84 8.33
C ILE A 229 -6.14 -9.07 7.90
N PHE A 230 -5.66 -9.77 6.88
CA PHE A 230 -6.40 -10.82 6.20
C PHE A 230 -5.71 -12.17 6.39
N PRO A 231 -6.48 -13.26 6.64
CA PRO A 231 -5.91 -14.60 6.57
C PRO A 231 -5.24 -14.85 5.21
N ARG A 232 -4.12 -15.56 5.20
CA ARG A 232 -3.43 -15.95 3.97
C ARG A 232 -4.38 -16.71 3.03
N GLY A 233 -4.25 -16.48 1.73
CA GLY A 233 -5.10 -17.10 0.72
C GLY A 233 -6.51 -16.53 0.62
N THR A 234 -6.82 -15.42 1.31
CA THR A 234 -8.16 -14.78 1.25
C THR A 234 -8.18 -13.44 0.52
N TYR A 235 -7.09 -12.68 0.56
CA TYR A 235 -6.95 -11.39 -0.12
C TYR A 235 -5.58 -11.27 -0.76
N TYR A 236 -5.51 -10.47 -1.82
CA TYR A 236 -4.27 -10.21 -2.55
C TYR A 236 -4.25 -8.76 -3.04
N ILE A 237 -3.07 -8.30 -3.43
CA ILE A 237 -2.91 -7.01 -4.09
C ILE A 237 -3.21 -7.23 -5.58
N SER A 238 -4.33 -6.70 -6.07
CA SER A 238 -4.80 -6.96 -7.44
C SER A 238 -4.11 -6.10 -8.49
N ARG A 239 -3.61 -4.93 -8.09
CA ARG A 239 -2.78 -4.05 -8.92
C ARG A 239 -2.03 -3.06 -8.05
N ILE A 240 -0.97 -2.52 -8.63
CA ILE A 240 -0.18 -1.44 -8.03
C ILE A 240 -0.24 -0.27 -9.00
N VAL A 241 -0.49 0.93 -8.50
CA VAL A 241 -0.60 2.14 -9.33
C VAL A 241 0.46 3.13 -8.89
N THR A 242 1.16 3.72 -9.85
CA THR A 242 2.20 4.73 -9.60
C THR A 242 1.96 5.98 -10.43
N TRP A 243 2.18 7.15 -9.85
CA TRP A 243 2.12 8.42 -10.56
C TRP A 243 3.10 9.42 -9.96
N ASP A 244 3.36 10.48 -10.72
CA ASP A 244 4.05 11.67 -10.23
C ASP A 244 2.99 12.70 -9.84
N GLN A 245 3.15 13.31 -8.68
CA GLN A 245 2.35 14.45 -8.26
C GLN A 245 3.27 15.47 -7.61
N SER A 246 3.33 16.68 -8.19
CA SER A 246 4.20 17.75 -7.69
C SER A 246 5.68 17.33 -7.53
N CYS A 247 6.20 16.56 -8.49
CA CYS A 247 7.57 16.01 -8.49
C CYS A 247 7.83 14.92 -7.41
N ALA A 248 6.78 14.42 -6.76
CA ALA A 248 6.84 13.35 -5.79
C ALA A 248 6.27 12.05 -6.36
N LEU A 249 6.86 10.92 -5.97
CA LEU A 249 6.37 9.60 -6.35
C LEU A 249 5.27 9.16 -5.39
N GLU A 250 4.10 8.89 -5.95
CA GLU A 250 2.94 8.37 -5.24
C GLU A 250 2.67 6.92 -5.65
N ILE A 251 2.30 6.07 -4.69
CA ILE A 251 1.94 4.67 -4.95
C ILE A 251 0.62 4.30 -4.26
N ARG A 252 -0.22 3.54 -4.97
CA ARG A 252 -1.43 2.91 -4.45
C ARG A 252 -1.38 1.39 -4.66
N PHE A 253 -1.85 0.65 -3.68
CA PHE A 253 -2.08 -0.79 -3.73
C PHE A 253 -3.58 -1.06 -3.62
N ASP A 254 -4.14 -1.77 -4.61
CA ASP A 254 -5.54 -2.17 -4.58
C ASP A 254 -5.61 -3.59 -4.02
N ILE A 255 -6.49 -3.79 -3.04
CA ILE A 255 -6.60 -5.03 -2.26
C ILE A 255 -7.98 -5.63 -2.52
N GLU A 256 -8.00 -6.84 -3.06
CA GLU A 256 -9.22 -7.53 -3.46
C GLU A 256 -9.26 -8.94 -2.83
N PRO A 257 -10.45 -9.46 -2.51
CA PRO A 257 -10.59 -10.84 -2.06
C PRO A 257 -10.27 -11.83 -3.19
N ILE A 258 -9.71 -12.98 -2.84
CA ILE A 258 -9.42 -14.08 -3.77
C ILE A 258 -10.73 -14.84 -4.04
N PRO A 259 -11.17 -14.99 -5.30
CA PRO A 259 -12.41 -15.69 -5.63
C PRO A 259 -12.39 -17.16 -5.17
N GLY A 260 -13.46 -17.61 -4.53
CA GLY A 260 -13.56 -19.00 -4.03
C GLY A 260 -12.74 -19.29 -2.78
N SER A 261 -12.03 -18.30 -2.22
CA SER A 261 -11.53 -18.41 -0.86
C SER A 261 -12.73 -18.38 0.10
N SER A 262 -12.76 -19.30 1.07
CA SER A 262 -13.83 -19.38 2.07
C SER A 262 -13.76 -18.16 2.99
N VAL A 263 -14.31 -17.03 2.55
CA VAL A 263 -14.49 -15.82 3.38
C VAL A 263 -15.77 -15.93 4.22
N ASP A 264 -16.63 -16.91 3.95
CA ASP A 264 -17.87 -17.15 4.67
C ASP A 264 -17.67 -18.12 5.85
N ALA A 265 -17.12 -17.64 6.96
CA ALA A 265 -17.37 -18.15 8.31
C ALA A 265 -16.63 -17.31 9.37
N ALA A 266 -17.24 -16.21 9.82
CA ALA A 266 -17.22 -15.71 11.21
C ALA A 266 -17.85 -14.31 11.24
#